data_AF-A0A7V9ZF55-F1
#
_entry.id   AF-A0A7V9ZF55-F1
#
_cell.length_a   1.000
_cell.length_b   1.000
_cell.length_c   1.000
_cell.angle_alpha   90.00
_cell.angle_beta   90.00
_cell.angle_gamma   90.00
#
_symmetry.space_group_name_H-M   'P 1'
#
loop_
_entity.id
_entity.type
_entity.pdbx_description
1 polymer ?
#
loop_
_entity_poly.entity_id
_entity_poly.type
_entity_poly.pdbx_seq_one_letter_code
_entity_poly.pdbx_strand_id
1 'polypeptide(L)'
;MTYGSDPATSGGTTLTAGAANVKGAWVQLTAATTRDASWIDVNLAAVSAIGRFVVDIGIGAATEQIIMPDLFATAAEGNVNCCTYSFRLFIPAGSRLVARVASTAASATIQIIVKLYSGTTPLGGSGPSLVATYGTITSGVGPLVDPGAVANTDSAWVEMTASTVRDHHSLVLAGRFGDSVLAGATRWLVDIGIGAATEQELISDILFSAGITADNPTEMLQHAPVFVAKGSRLTCRLRSNSVTAGDRAANLLLYGN
;
A
#
# COMPACT_ATOMS: atom_id res chain seq x y z
N MET A 1 14.16 5.93 14.40
CA MET A 1 13.63 5.23 15.59
C MET A 1 12.79 4.06 15.12
N THR A 2 12.88 2.90 15.74
CA THR A 2 12.14 1.69 15.32
C THR A 2 11.13 1.31 16.39
N TYR A 3 9.89 1.05 15.99
CA TYR A 3 8.78 0.64 16.85
C TYR A 3 8.15 -0.64 16.34
N GLY A 4 7.61 -1.44 17.25
CA GLY A 4 6.98 -2.71 16.94
C GLY A 4 7.93 -3.86 16.61
N SER A 5 9.26 -3.69 16.64
CA SER A 5 10.20 -4.81 16.51
C SER A 5 10.18 -5.69 17.76
N ASP A 6 10.16 -7.01 17.57
CA ASP A 6 10.32 -8.01 18.62
C ASP A 6 11.69 -8.71 18.49
N PRO A 7 12.69 -8.33 19.31
CA PRO A 7 14.02 -8.94 19.27
C PRO A 7 14.03 -10.43 19.63
N ALA A 8 13.04 -10.95 20.35
CA ALA A 8 13.01 -12.35 20.76
C ALA A 8 12.70 -13.29 19.58
N THR A 9 11.92 -12.81 18.62
CA THR A 9 11.52 -13.57 17.42
C THR A 9 12.21 -13.08 16.15
N SER A 10 13.00 -12.00 16.23
CA SER A 10 13.50 -11.25 15.07
C SER A 10 12.36 -10.80 14.13
N GLY A 11 11.16 -10.63 14.68
CA GLY A 11 9.95 -10.29 13.94
C GLY A 11 9.42 -8.89 14.26
N GLY A 12 8.23 -8.60 13.73
CA GLY A 12 7.45 -7.43 14.11
C GLY A 12 6.33 -7.75 15.12
N THR A 13 5.61 -6.72 15.52
CA THR A 13 4.46 -6.84 16.42
C THR A 13 3.32 -7.49 15.64
N THR A 14 2.78 -8.57 16.19
CA THR A 14 1.68 -9.30 15.57
C THR A 14 0.38 -8.53 15.70
N LEU A 15 -0.25 -8.26 14.55
CA LEU A 15 -1.63 -7.79 14.44
C LEU A 15 -2.51 -8.98 14.07
N THR A 16 -3.69 -9.08 14.69
CA THR A 16 -4.67 -10.14 14.40
C THR A 16 -5.93 -9.52 13.83
N ALA A 17 -6.37 -10.02 12.68
CA ALA A 17 -7.64 -9.60 12.07
C ALA A 17 -8.83 -10.08 12.90
N GLY A 18 -10.00 -9.44 12.72
CA GLY A 18 -11.25 -9.91 13.28
C GLY A 18 -11.85 -11.05 12.47
N ALA A 19 -13.18 -11.02 12.28
CA ALA A 19 -13.83 -11.81 11.25
C ALA A 19 -13.29 -11.45 9.84
N ALA A 20 -13.60 -12.28 8.84
CA ALA A 20 -13.19 -12.01 7.46
C ALA A 20 -13.65 -10.61 7.00
N ASN A 21 -12.72 -9.82 6.47
CA ASN A 21 -12.87 -8.43 6.05
C ASN A 21 -13.28 -7.47 7.18
N VAL A 22 -13.02 -7.84 8.45
CA VAL A 22 -13.28 -7.00 9.62
C VAL A 22 -11.96 -6.69 10.32
N LYS A 23 -11.76 -5.40 10.62
CA LYS A 23 -10.57 -4.92 11.35
C LYS A 23 -10.57 -5.54 12.75
N GLY A 24 -9.41 -6.03 13.17
CA GLY A 24 -9.16 -6.46 14.54
C GLY A 24 -9.04 -5.27 15.51
N ALA A 25 -8.68 -5.59 16.75
CA ALA A 25 -8.41 -4.59 17.77
C ALA A 25 -7.15 -3.78 17.46
N TRP A 26 -7.09 -2.55 17.98
CA TRP A 26 -5.86 -1.75 17.96
C TRP A 26 -4.78 -2.38 18.83
N VAL A 27 -3.59 -2.54 18.26
CA VAL A 27 -2.37 -3.00 18.95
C VAL A 27 -1.40 -1.84 19.05
N GLN A 28 -0.84 -1.62 20.24
CA GLN A 28 0.12 -0.56 20.49
C GLN A 28 1.52 -0.94 19.98
N LEU A 29 2.13 -0.06 19.18
CA LEU A 29 3.52 -0.17 18.72
C LEU A 29 4.48 0.61 19.62
N THR A 30 4.03 1.75 20.13
CA THR A 30 4.68 2.52 21.20
C THR A 30 3.66 3.39 21.93
N ALA A 31 3.85 3.57 23.24
CA ALA A 31 3.03 4.47 24.05
C ALA A 31 3.30 5.95 23.76
N ALA A 32 4.52 6.29 23.33
CA ALA A 32 4.94 7.63 22.98
C ALA A 32 6.14 7.60 22.02
N THR A 33 6.08 8.34 20.92
CA THR A 33 7.25 8.62 20.08
C THR A 33 8.23 9.50 20.84
N THR A 34 9.54 9.30 20.66
CA THR A 34 10.53 10.03 21.47
C THR A 34 10.99 11.33 20.83
N ARG A 35 10.71 11.55 19.54
CA ARG A 35 11.02 12.76 18.77
C ARG A 35 10.00 12.98 17.67
N ASP A 36 9.96 14.20 17.16
CA ASP A 36 9.24 14.53 15.94
C ASP A 36 9.84 13.75 14.77
N ALA A 37 8.97 13.21 13.92
CA ALA A 37 9.33 12.53 12.69
C ALA A 37 8.78 13.31 11.48
N SER A 38 9.53 13.31 10.39
CA SER A 38 9.13 13.87 9.09
C SER A 38 8.94 12.78 8.02
N TRP A 39 9.25 11.53 8.37
CA TRP A 39 9.14 10.38 7.48
C TRP A 39 8.80 9.11 8.27
N ILE A 40 8.04 8.22 7.63
CA ILE A 40 7.68 6.91 8.17
C ILE A 40 7.93 5.83 7.12
N ASP A 41 8.65 4.77 7.52
CA ASP A 41 8.62 3.50 6.80
C ASP A 41 7.78 2.49 7.58
N VAL A 42 6.92 1.78 6.85
CA VAL A 42 6.07 0.72 7.39
C VAL A 42 6.46 -0.57 6.70
N ASN A 43 6.94 -1.55 7.46
CA ASN A 43 7.29 -2.86 6.95
C ASN A 43 6.24 -3.84 7.45
N LEU A 44 5.57 -4.52 6.53
CA LEU A 44 4.52 -5.50 6.80
C LEU A 44 4.99 -6.87 6.34
N ALA A 45 4.85 -7.87 7.21
CA ALA A 45 5.24 -9.25 6.92
C ALA A 45 4.15 -10.22 7.39
N ALA A 46 3.51 -10.93 6.46
CA ALA A 46 2.47 -11.88 6.84
C ALA A 46 3.05 -13.10 7.56
N VAL A 47 2.37 -13.55 8.62
CA VAL A 47 2.82 -14.66 9.49
C VAL A 47 1.83 -15.81 9.57
N SER A 48 0.56 -15.61 9.17
CA SER A 48 -0.42 -16.70 9.05
C SER A 48 -0.70 -17.10 7.60
N ALA A 49 -1.62 -18.05 7.43
CA ALA A 49 -2.16 -18.53 6.16
C ALA A 49 -2.49 -17.44 5.14
N ILE A 50 -2.58 -17.87 3.88
CA ILE A 50 -2.85 -17.09 2.67
C ILE A 50 -4.00 -16.12 2.90
N GLY A 51 -3.75 -14.84 2.63
CA GLY A 51 -4.74 -13.79 2.82
C GLY A 51 -4.25 -12.46 2.28
N ARG A 52 -5.21 -11.60 1.99
CA ARG A 52 -4.97 -10.19 1.67
C ARG A 52 -5.25 -9.39 2.92
N PHE A 53 -4.36 -8.47 3.25
CA PHE A 53 -4.39 -7.68 4.45
C PHE A 53 -4.49 -6.21 4.10
N VAL A 54 -5.21 -5.46 4.94
CA VAL A 54 -5.20 -4.00 4.92
C VAL A 54 -4.96 -3.49 6.34
N VAL A 55 -3.88 -2.73 6.50
CA VAL A 55 -3.39 -2.27 7.81
C VAL A 55 -3.68 -0.79 7.96
N ASP A 56 -4.36 -0.43 9.06
CA ASP A 56 -4.47 0.96 9.48
C ASP A 56 -3.35 1.28 10.46
N ILE A 57 -2.79 2.48 10.34
CA ILE A 57 -1.94 3.09 11.36
C ILE A 57 -2.66 4.29 11.93
N GLY A 58 -2.69 4.35 13.26
CA GLY A 58 -3.29 5.45 14.00
C GLY A 58 -2.34 6.09 15.00
N ILE A 59 -2.69 7.31 15.39
CA ILE A 59 -2.12 8.01 16.54
C ILE A 59 -3.20 8.32 17.58
N GLY A 60 -2.82 8.39 18.85
CA GLY A 60 -3.69 8.91 19.91
C GLY A 60 -3.79 8.02 21.15
N ALA A 61 -4.18 8.63 22.27
CA ALA A 61 -4.25 8.00 23.59
C ALA A 61 -5.68 7.71 24.08
N ALA A 62 -6.65 8.58 23.76
CA ALA A 62 -8.05 8.45 24.20
C ALA A 62 -9.00 7.97 23.09
N THR A 63 -8.77 8.43 21.85
CA THR A 63 -9.41 7.93 20.63
C THR A 63 -8.35 7.84 19.54
N GLU A 64 -8.22 6.69 18.90
CA GLU A 64 -7.28 6.49 17.81
C GLU A 64 -7.73 7.25 16.55
N GLN A 65 -6.93 8.21 16.10
CA GLN A 65 -7.09 8.85 14.79
C GLN A 65 -6.28 8.07 13.76
N ILE A 66 -6.94 7.63 12.69
CA ILE A 66 -6.27 6.97 11.57
C ILE A 66 -5.47 8.01 10.78
N ILE A 67 -4.18 7.77 10.62
CA ILE A 67 -3.26 8.60 9.83
C ILE A 67 -2.85 7.95 8.52
N MET A 68 -2.89 6.62 8.43
CA MET A 68 -2.69 5.87 7.20
C MET A 68 -3.71 4.73 7.16
N PRO A 69 -4.80 4.86 6.38
CA PRO A 69 -5.80 3.80 6.26
C PRO A 69 -5.35 2.73 5.26
N ASP A 70 -5.72 1.49 5.52
CA ASP A 70 -5.76 0.41 4.54
C ASP A 70 -4.48 0.17 3.70
N LEU A 71 -3.30 0.20 4.33
CA LEU A 71 -2.05 -0.22 3.68
C LEU A 71 -2.14 -1.70 3.30
N PHE A 72 -2.12 -1.97 2.00
CA PHE A 72 -2.26 -3.30 1.43
C PHE A 72 -1.04 -4.16 1.69
N ALA A 73 -1.27 -5.42 2.03
CA ALA A 73 -0.25 -6.44 2.00
C ALA A 73 -0.87 -7.76 1.56
N THR A 74 -0.07 -8.62 0.95
CA THR A 74 -0.52 -9.94 0.55
C THR A 74 0.45 -10.99 1.08
N ALA A 75 -0.08 -12.07 1.63
CA ALA A 75 0.67 -13.29 1.86
C ALA A 75 0.42 -14.20 0.67
N ALA A 76 1.38 -14.39 -0.23
CA ALA A 76 1.28 -15.50 -1.16
C ALA A 76 2.03 -16.72 -0.63
N GLU A 77 1.63 -17.86 -1.17
CA GLU A 77 2.07 -19.19 -0.79
C GLU A 77 3.60 -19.27 -0.73
N GLY A 78 4.14 -19.63 0.45
CA GLY A 78 5.56 -19.92 0.64
C GLY A 78 6.52 -18.74 0.82
N ASN A 79 6.09 -17.49 0.62
CA ASN A 79 6.95 -16.31 0.79
C ASN A 79 6.43 -15.38 1.90
N VAL A 80 7.30 -15.09 2.86
CA VAL A 80 7.09 -14.09 3.92
C VAL A 80 7.21 -12.71 3.28
N ASN A 81 6.19 -12.31 2.52
CA ASN A 81 6.22 -11.07 1.75
C ASN A 81 6.43 -9.86 2.67
N CYS A 82 7.42 -9.04 2.31
CA CYS A 82 7.73 -7.76 2.93
C CYS A 82 7.16 -6.62 2.06
N CYS A 83 5.96 -6.14 2.39
CA CYS A 83 5.46 -4.88 1.81
C CYS A 83 6.09 -3.73 2.60
N THR A 84 6.85 -2.86 1.94
CA THR A 84 7.47 -1.70 2.57
C THR A 84 6.92 -0.43 1.96
N TYR A 85 6.19 0.32 2.79
CA TYR A 85 5.68 1.64 2.46
C TYR A 85 6.57 2.73 3.04
N SER A 86 6.69 3.85 2.31
CA SER A 86 7.56 4.95 2.68
C SER A 86 6.84 6.27 2.38
N PHE A 87 6.52 7.06 3.40
CA PHE A 87 5.73 8.28 3.27
C PHE A 87 6.35 9.47 4.00
N ARG A 88 6.10 10.68 3.48
CA ARG A 88 6.36 11.94 4.19
C ARG A 88 5.24 12.18 5.18
N LEU A 89 5.44 11.75 6.42
CA LEU A 89 4.41 11.92 7.44
C LEU A 89 4.98 12.61 8.66
N PHE A 90 4.41 13.77 8.99
CA PHE A 90 4.73 14.41 10.26
C PHE A 90 4.06 13.66 11.41
N ILE A 91 4.87 13.16 12.34
CA ILE A 91 4.39 12.53 13.58
C ILE A 91 5.03 13.27 14.76
N PRO A 92 4.24 13.99 15.58
CA PRO A 92 4.76 14.69 16.75
C PRO A 92 5.42 13.73 17.75
N ALA A 93 6.44 14.21 18.46
CA ALA A 93 6.92 13.58 19.68
C ALA A 93 5.79 13.40 20.70
N GLY A 94 5.86 12.35 21.51
CA GLY A 94 4.82 12.01 22.48
C GLY A 94 3.60 11.29 21.89
N SER A 95 3.54 11.08 20.57
CA SER A 95 2.42 10.40 19.93
C SER A 95 2.42 8.91 20.27
N ARG A 96 1.30 8.38 20.77
CA ARG A 96 1.06 6.93 20.84
C ARG A 96 0.83 6.39 19.44
N LEU A 97 1.57 5.37 19.02
CA LEU A 97 1.37 4.70 17.73
C LEU A 97 0.68 3.37 17.92
N VAL A 98 -0.34 3.14 17.10
CA VAL A 98 -1.14 1.92 17.09
C VAL A 98 -1.33 1.44 15.66
N ALA A 99 -1.59 0.15 15.50
CA ALA A 99 -2.00 -0.42 14.23
C ALA A 99 -3.11 -1.45 14.43
N ARG A 100 -3.91 -1.67 13.38
CA ARG A 100 -4.88 -2.76 13.32
C ARG A 100 -4.97 -3.29 11.91
N VAL A 101 -5.43 -4.51 11.73
CA VAL A 101 -5.48 -5.18 10.43
C VAL A 101 -6.85 -5.78 10.18
N ALA A 102 -7.30 -5.77 8.93
CA ALA A 102 -8.34 -6.66 8.43
C ALA A 102 -7.71 -7.61 7.41
N SER A 103 -8.29 -8.79 7.27
CA SER A 103 -7.86 -9.76 6.28
C SER A 103 -9.04 -10.47 5.64
N THR A 104 -8.86 -10.96 4.41
CA THR A 104 -9.84 -11.84 3.75
C THR A 104 -10.07 -13.15 4.51
N ALA A 105 -9.12 -13.56 5.34
CA ALA A 105 -9.23 -14.72 6.22
C ALA A 105 -9.47 -14.27 7.67
N ALA A 106 -10.44 -14.88 8.34
CA ALA A 106 -10.73 -14.59 9.74
C ALA A 106 -9.53 -14.93 10.64
N SER A 107 -9.25 -14.07 11.63
CA SER A 107 -8.16 -14.23 12.60
C SER A 107 -6.76 -14.38 12.00
N ALA A 108 -6.57 -14.04 10.72
CA ALA A 108 -5.26 -14.03 10.09
C ALA A 108 -4.36 -12.97 10.73
N THR A 109 -3.06 -13.22 10.74
CA THR A 109 -2.06 -12.38 11.39
C THR A 109 -1.01 -11.85 10.43
N ILE A 110 -0.58 -10.61 10.71
CA ILE A 110 0.52 -9.92 10.03
C ILE A 110 1.42 -9.27 11.07
N GLN A 111 2.71 -9.22 10.82
CA GLN A 111 3.68 -8.48 11.62
C GLN A 111 3.91 -7.10 11.03
N ILE A 112 4.10 -6.11 11.90
CA ILE A 112 4.43 -4.74 11.54
C ILE A 112 5.69 -4.26 12.26
N ILE A 113 6.54 -3.55 11.52
CA ILE A 113 7.64 -2.75 12.07
C ILE A 113 7.54 -1.35 11.46
N VAL A 114 7.56 -0.33 12.31
CA VAL A 114 7.52 1.08 11.91
C VAL A 114 8.86 1.73 12.20
N LYS A 115 9.45 2.40 11.19
CA LYS A 115 10.64 3.24 11.37
C LYS A 115 10.26 4.69 11.16
N LEU A 116 10.57 5.53 12.14
CA LEU A 116 10.42 6.97 12.06
C LEU A 116 11.77 7.65 11.85
N TYR A 117 11.81 8.63 10.95
CA TYR A 117 13.01 9.42 10.68
C TYR A 117 12.73 10.89 10.94
N SER A 118 13.72 11.57 11.51
CA SER A 118 13.70 13.00 11.82
C SER A 118 14.74 13.71 10.95
N GLY A 119 14.46 14.95 10.56
CA GLY A 119 15.38 15.79 9.80
C GLY A 119 14.73 16.45 8.59
N THR A 120 15.49 17.31 7.93
CA THR A 120 15.10 17.89 6.64
C THR A 120 15.16 16.83 5.56
N THR A 121 14.01 16.45 5.03
CA THR A 121 13.95 15.55 3.88
C THR A 121 14.51 16.25 2.63
N PRO A 122 14.92 15.50 1.58
CA PRO A 122 15.43 16.09 0.33
C PRO A 122 14.47 17.07 -0.39
N LEU A 123 13.18 17.05 -0.06
CA LEU A 123 12.17 17.95 -0.65
C LEU A 123 11.66 19.02 0.35
N GLY A 124 12.32 19.20 1.50
CA GLY A 124 12.01 20.25 2.49
C GLY A 124 10.68 20.07 3.24
N GLY A 125 10.49 20.86 4.30
CA GLY A 125 9.23 21.00 5.05
C GLY A 125 8.89 19.88 6.06
N SER A 126 7.95 20.18 6.95
CA SER A 126 7.17 19.15 7.67
C SER A 126 6.23 18.49 6.66
N GLY A 127 6.33 17.17 6.51
CA GLY A 127 5.40 16.43 5.66
C GLY A 127 3.94 16.61 6.10
N PRO A 128 2.98 16.30 5.22
CA PRO A 128 1.57 16.19 5.59
C PRO A 128 1.38 15.23 6.78
N SER A 129 0.25 15.32 7.49
CA SER A 129 -0.01 14.48 8.67
C SER A 129 -0.89 13.27 8.38
N LEU A 130 -1.31 13.07 7.12
CA LEU A 130 -2.22 12.01 6.73
C LEU A 130 -1.82 11.42 5.37
N VAL A 131 -2.09 10.13 5.20
CA VAL A 131 -2.16 9.45 3.91
C VAL A 131 -3.63 9.19 3.58
N ALA A 132 -4.00 9.33 2.31
CA ALA A 132 -5.30 8.92 1.78
C ALA A 132 -5.12 7.66 0.95
N THR A 133 -6.10 6.77 0.97
CA THR A 133 -6.10 5.55 0.15
C THR A 133 -7.25 5.61 -0.85
N TYR A 134 -6.96 5.28 -2.09
CA TYR A 134 -7.90 5.25 -3.21
C TYR A 134 -7.86 3.87 -3.88
N GLY A 135 -9.02 3.44 -4.39
CA GLY A 135 -9.20 2.11 -4.98
C GLY A 135 -9.51 0.99 -3.97
N THR A 136 -9.42 1.22 -2.66
CA THR A 136 -9.74 0.18 -1.67
C THR A 136 -11.22 -0.21 -1.66
N ILE A 137 -11.50 -1.49 -1.89
CA ILE A 137 -12.81 -2.09 -1.59
C ILE A 137 -12.80 -2.79 -0.22
N THR A 138 -13.97 -3.10 0.31
CA THR A 138 -14.19 -3.69 1.65
C THR A 138 -13.37 -4.96 1.95
N SER A 139 -12.83 -5.65 0.94
CA SER A 139 -11.98 -6.84 1.08
C SER A 139 -10.47 -6.58 0.97
N GLY A 140 -10.06 -5.31 0.95
CA GLY A 140 -8.64 -4.93 0.84
C GLY A 140 -8.06 -5.17 -0.55
N VAL A 141 -8.87 -5.04 -1.61
CA VAL A 141 -8.42 -5.24 -2.99
C VAL A 141 -8.74 -3.98 -3.80
N GLY A 142 -7.83 -3.59 -4.67
CA GLY A 142 -8.03 -2.52 -5.65
C GLY A 142 -9.04 -2.86 -6.76
N PRO A 143 -9.49 -1.89 -7.58
CA PRO A 143 -10.23 -2.18 -8.81
C PRO A 143 -9.35 -3.03 -9.74
N LEU A 144 -9.97 -3.95 -10.47
CA LEU A 144 -9.27 -4.80 -11.44
C LEU A 144 -8.92 -3.98 -12.70
N VAL A 145 -7.65 -4.05 -13.11
CA VAL A 145 -7.15 -3.51 -14.37
C VAL A 145 -6.61 -4.67 -15.19
N ASP A 146 -7.18 -4.91 -16.37
CA ASP A 146 -6.80 -5.99 -17.29
C ASP A 146 -6.43 -5.38 -18.67
N PRO A 147 -5.19 -5.56 -19.17
CA PRO A 147 -4.78 -5.14 -20.52
C PRO A 147 -5.41 -5.93 -21.66
N GLY A 148 -6.07 -7.05 -21.35
CA GLY A 148 -6.65 -7.94 -22.34
C GLY A 148 -5.63 -8.90 -22.95
N ALA A 149 -6.07 -9.66 -23.96
CA ALA A 149 -5.33 -10.81 -24.47
C ALA A 149 -4.18 -10.48 -25.45
N VAL A 150 -3.89 -9.20 -25.69
CA VAL A 150 -2.79 -8.77 -26.57
C VAL A 150 -1.63 -8.30 -25.71
N ALA A 151 -0.50 -9.00 -25.81
CA ALA A 151 0.69 -8.65 -25.04
C ALA A 151 1.16 -7.22 -25.35
N ASN A 152 1.69 -6.55 -24.31
CA ASN A 152 2.29 -5.22 -24.36
C ASN A 152 1.38 -4.13 -24.95
N THR A 153 0.07 -4.28 -24.79
CA THR A 153 -0.93 -3.29 -25.18
C THR A 153 -1.57 -2.69 -23.94
N ASP A 154 -1.79 -1.38 -23.94
CA ASP A 154 -2.46 -0.70 -22.83
C ASP A 154 -3.93 -1.10 -22.72
N SER A 155 -4.39 -1.27 -21.49
CA SER A 155 -5.80 -1.28 -21.16
C SER A 155 -6.45 0.09 -21.41
N ALA A 156 -7.78 0.11 -21.39
CA ALA A 156 -8.51 1.33 -21.11
C ALA A 156 -8.18 1.84 -19.69
N TRP A 157 -8.38 3.14 -19.45
CA TRP A 157 -8.25 3.73 -18.12
C TRP A 157 -9.32 3.19 -17.17
N VAL A 158 -8.90 2.77 -15.99
CA VAL A 158 -9.77 2.32 -14.89
C VAL A 158 -9.72 3.36 -13.77
N GLU A 159 -10.89 3.75 -13.26
CA GLU A 159 -11.00 4.74 -12.20
C GLU A 159 -10.59 4.16 -10.83
N MET A 160 -9.67 4.85 -10.14
CA MET A 160 -9.30 4.57 -8.75
C MET A 160 -10.11 5.42 -7.77
N THR A 161 -10.39 6.67 -8.15
CA THR A 161 -11.34 7.55 -7.46
C THR A 161 -11.87 8.62 -8.40
N ALA A 162 -13.15 8.94 -8.29
CA ALA A 162 -13.77 10.07 -9.00
C ALA A 162 -13.28 11.44 -8.47
N SER A 163 -12.81 11.52 -7.22
CA SER A 163 -12.41 12.78 -6.59
C SER A 163 -11.52 12.55 -5.38
N THR A 164 -10.28 13.03 -5.43
CA THR A 164 -9.37 13.06 -4.28
C THR A 164 -9.94 13.91 -3.15
N VAL A 165 -9.72 13.46 -1.91
CA VAL A 165 -10.31 14.11 -0.71
C VAL A 165 -9.50 15.30 -0.20
N ARG A 166 -8.26 15.45 -0.66
CA ARG A 166 -7.29 16.48 -0.28
C ARG A 166 -6.23 16.64 -1.38
N ASP A 167 -5.41 17.68 -1.23
CA ASP A 167 -4.20 17.84 -2.03
C ASP A 167 -3.16 16.79 -1.62
N HIS A 168 -2.41 16.27 -2.59
CA HIS A 168 -1.29 15.35 -2.38
C HIS A 168 -0.04 15.92 -3.02
N HIS A 169 1.10 15.65 -2.42
CA HIS A 169 2.44 15.99 -2.92
C HIS A 169 3.24 14.76 -3.35
N SER A 170 2.72 13.57 -3.08
CA SER A 170 3.18 12.34 -3.67
C SER A 170 2.09 11.30 -3.85
N LEU A 171 2.37 10.37 -4.76
CA LEU A 171 1.59 9.16 -4.94
C LEU A 171 2.48 7.93 -4.71
N VAL A 172 1.88 6.91 -4.11
CA VAL A 172 2.45 5.56 -4.00
C VAL A 172 1.46 4.59 -4.61
N LEU A 173 1.95 3.67 -5.45
CA LEU A 173 1.17 2.63 -6.08
C LEU A 173 1.46 1.31 -5.40
N ALA A 174 0.40 0.59 -5.02
CA ALA A 174 0.49 -0.79 -4.56
C ALA A 174 -0.59 -1.63 -5.24
N GLY A 175 -0.52 -2.93 -5.04
CA GLY A 175 -1.57 -3.79 -5.54
C GLY A 175 -1.22 -5.26 -5.55
N ARG A 176 -2.20 -6.06 -5.94
CA ARG A 176 -1.98 -7.46 -6.28
C ARG A 176 -1.83 -7.57 -7.78
N PHE A 177 -0.71 -8.09 -8.26
CA PHE A 177 -0.53 -8.36 -9.69
C PHE A 177 -0.53 -9.86 -9.93
N GLY A 178 -1.12 -10.25 -11.06
CA GLY A 178 -1.29 -11.64 -11.42
C GLY A 178 -2.20 -12.41 -10.46
N ASP A 179 -2.19 -13.73 -10.63
CA ASP A 179 -2.79 -14.65 -9.69
C ASP A 179 -1.73 -15.23 -8.73
N SER A 180 -2.07 -16.30 -8.01
CA SER A 180 -1.14 -16.90 -7.03
C SER A 180 -0.19 -17.93 -7.67
N VAL A 181 -0.28 -18.17 -8.99
CA VAL A 181 0.49 -19.18 -9.72
C VAL A 181 0.76 -18.67 -11.14
N LEU A 182 1.83 -17.89 -11.32
CA LEU A 182 2.13 -17.33 -12.64
C LEU A 182 2.57 -18.43 -13.60
N ALA A 183 1.95 -18.50 -14.77
CA ALA A 183 2.34 -19.47 -15.80
C ALA A 183 3.71 -19.15 -16.43
N GLY A 184 4.21 -17.92 -16.25
CA GLY A 184 5.49 -17.46 -16.75
C GLY A 184 5.94 -16.17 -16.06
N ALA A 185 7.23 -15.84 -16.21
CA ALA A 185 7.77 -14.58 -15.70
C ALA A 185 7.03 -13.39 -16.34
N THR A 186 6.31 -12.64 -15.51
CA THR A 186 5.41 -11.60 -15.97
C THR A 186 5.93 -10.24 -15.53
N ARG A 187 5.85 -9.28 -16.45
CA ARG A 187 6.15 -7.87 -16.24
C ARG A 187 4.91 -7.06 -16.53
N TRP A 188 4.72 -6.04 -15.74
CA TRP A 188 3.65 -5.07 -15.91
C TRP A 188 4.25 -3.68 -15.94
N LEU A 189 3.68 -2.83 -16.79
CA LEU A 189 3.90 -1.39 -16.77
C LEU A 189 2.56 -0.75 -16.41
N VAL A 190 2.56 0.05 -15.35
CA VAL A 190 1.38 0.77 -14.86
C VAL A 190 1.57 2.25 -15.11
N ASP A 191 0.54 2.87 -15.68
CA ASP A 191 0.46 4.32 -15.74
C ASP A 191 -0.58 4.81 -14.75
N ILE A 192 -0.31 5.97 -14.16
CA ILE A 192 -1.24 6.72 -13.33
C ILE A 192 -1.70 7.92 -14.14
N GLY A 193 -3.01 8.06 -14.28
CA GLY A 193 -3.65 9.15 -15.01
C GLY A 193 -4.43 10.09 -14.09
N ILE A 194 -4.69 11.30 -14.59
CA ILE A 194 -5.49 12.33 -13.95
C ILE A 194 -6.51 12.91 -14.92
N GLY A 195 -7.72 13.19 -14.45
CA GLY A 195 -8.76 13.89 -15.21
C GLY A 195 -10.06 13.10 -15.43
N ALA A 196 -11.05 13.79 -15.97
CA ALA A 196 -12.34 13.24 -16.34
C ALA A 196 -12.58 13.49 -17.84
N ALA A 197 -12.82 12.44 -18.61
CA ALA A 197 -13.09 12.44 -20.06
C ALA A 197 -11.89 12.74 -21.00
N THR A 198 -10.84 13.42 -20.55
CA THR A 198 -9.54 13.47 -21.23
C THR A 198 -8.45 13.12 -20.22
N GLU A 199 -8.32 11.84 -19.90
CA GLU A 199 -7.28 11.34 -19.01
C GLU A 199 -5.91 11.74 -19.55
N GLN A 200 -5.15 12.46 -18.71
CA GLN A 200 -3.75 12.80 -18.95
C GLN A 200 -2.88 11.85 -18.15
N GLU A 201 -1.81 11.37 -18.78
CA GLU A 201 -0.80 10.58 -18.08
C GLU A 201 -0.03 11.47 -17.11
N LEU A 202 -0.01 11.06 -15.83
CA LEU A 202 0.66 11.77 -14.75
C LEU A 202 2.02 11.13 -14.44
N ILE A 203 2.05 9.79 -14.38
CA ILE A 203 3.26 8.98 -14.19
C ILE A 203 3.12 7.78 -15.12
N SER A 204 4.17 7.48 -15.88
CA SER A 204 4.15 6.43 -16.91
C SER A 204 5.12 5.29 -16.59
N ASP A 205 4.84 4.14 -17.18
CA ASP A 205 5.70 2.96 -17.26
C ASP A 205 6.30 2.52 -15.91
N ILE A 206 5.48 2.52 -14.86
CA ILE A 206 5.88 2.02 -13.54
C ILE A 206 6.06 0.50 -13.63
N LEU A 207 7.29 0.04 -13.51
CA LEU A 207 7.65 -1.37 -13.64
C LEU A 207 7.29 -2.18 -12.39
N PHE A 208 6.54 -3.25 -12.61
CA PHE A 208 6.40 -4.38 -11.70
C PHE A 208 6.83 -5.65 -12.41
N SER A 209 7.43 -6.58 -11.69
CA SER A 209 7.82 -7.87 -12.26
C SER A 209 7.78 -8.96 -11.21
N ALA A 210 7.34 -10.14 -11.63
CA ALA A 210 7.32 -11.35 -10.82
C ALA A 210 7.95 -12.50 -11.61
N GLY A 211 8.62 -13.38 -10.88
CA GLY A 211 9.17 -14.63 -11.43
C GLY A 211 8.18 -15.79 -11.25
N ILE A 212 8.51 -16.95 -11.82
CA ILE A 212 7.70 -18.18 -11.69
C ILE A 212 7.84 -18.92 -10.35
N THR A 213 8.79 -18.49 -9.51
CA THR A 213 9.03 -19.03 -8.16
C THR A 213 8.77 -18.00 -7.07
N ALA A 214 8.63 -16.74 -7.47
CA ALA A 214 8.27 -15.61 -6.63
C ALA A 214 7.10 -14.94 -7.36
N ASP A 215 5.93 -15.57 -7.24
CA ASP A 215 4.68 -15.19 -7.91
C ASP A 215 4.07 -13.89 -7.37
N ASN A 216 4.89 -13.07 -6.70
CA ASN A 216 4.52 -11.74 -6.24
C ASN A 216 5.48 -10.73 -6.83
N PRO A 217 4.97 -9.65 -7.43
CA PRO A 217 5.84 -8.55 -7.80
C PRO A 217 6.43 -7.93 -6.53
N THR A 218 7.72 -7.65 -6.55
CA THR A 218 8.28 -6.69 -5.60
C THR A 218 7.78 -5.30 -6.00
N GLU A 219 7.04 -4.63 -5.11
CA GLU A 219 6.54 -3.27 -5.35
C GLU A 219 7.72 -2.30 -5.49
N MET A 220 8.02 -1.85 -6.71
CA MET A 220 9.22 -1.05 -6.99
C MET A 220 9.00 0.47 -6.89
N LEU A 221 7.75 0.95 -6.80
CA LEU A 221 7.48 2.38 -6.69
C LEU A 221 7.10 2.79 -5.27
N GLN A 222 8.09 3.24 -4.52
CA GLN A 222 7.91 3.58 -3.11
C GLN A 222 7.41 5.01 -2.86
N HIS A 223 7.61 5.95 -3.79
CA HIS A 223 7.19 7.36 -3.63
C HIS A 223 7.42 8.22 -4.90
N ALA A 224 6.38 8.57 -5.66
CA ALA A 224 6.49 9.52 -6.78
C ALA A 224 6.11 10.95 -6.33
N PRO A 225 7.04 11.92 -6.36
CA PRO A 225 6.75 13.30 -5.99
C PRO A 225 5.94 13.98 -7.10
N VAL A 226 4.64 14.12 -6.89
CA VAL A 226 3.73 14.75 -7.85
C VAL A 226 2.60 15.46 -7.11
N PHE A 227 2.26 16.66 -7.56
CA PHE A 227 1.14 17.39 -7.00
C PHE A 227 -0.18 16.91 -7.62
N VAL A 228 -1.13 16.54 -6.78
CA VAL A 228 -2.51 16.22 -7.19
C VAL A 228 -3.44 17.07 -6.35
N ALA A 229 -4.16 17.99 -6.99
CA ALA A 229 -5.13 18.84 -6.30
C ALA A 229 -6.30 18.02 -5.75
N LYS A 230 -6.89 18.47 -4.65
CA LYS A 230 -8.17 18.00 -4.13
C LYS A 230 -9.23 18.08 -5.24
N GLY A 231 -10.11 17.08 -5.30
CA GLY A 231 -11.17 17.02 -6.30
C GLY A 231 -10.73 16.40 -7.62
N SER A 232 -9.45 16.03 -7.77
CA SER A 232 -8.95 15.40 -8.98
C SER A 232 -9.44 13.96 -9.09
N ARG A 233 -9.79 13.53 -10.30
CA ARG A 233 -10.06 12.12 -10.62
C ARG A 233 -8.75 11.41 -10.91
N LEU A 234 -8.52 10.26 -10.30
CA LEU A 234 -7.33 9.43 -10.52
C LEU A 234 -7.71 8.13 -11.20
N THR A 235 -6.92 7.74 -12.20
CA THR A 235 -7.10 6.53 -12.99
C THR A 235 -5.78 5.75 -13.09
N CYS A 236 -5.87 4.47 -13.41
CA CYS A 236 -4.72 3.67 -13.80
C CYS A 236 -5.00 2.93 -15.11
N ARG A 237 -3.96 2.66 -15.88
CA ARG A 237 -3.99 1.65 -16.95
C ARG A 237 -2.78 0.74 -16.83
N LEU A 238 -2.89 -0.42 -17.45
CA LEU A 238 -1.93 -1.50 -17.32
C LEU A 238 -1.57 -2.01 -18.72
N ARG A 239 -0.32 -2.42 -18.91
CA ARG A 239 0.07 -3.37 -19.95
C ARG A 239 0.89 -4.49 -19.35
N SER A 240 0.86 -5.68 -19.96
CA SER A 240 1.60 -6.85 -19.51
C SER A 240 2.23 -7.60 -20.69
N ASN A 241 3.38 -8.23 -20.46
CA ASN A 241 3.95 -9.17 -21.44
C ASN A 241 3.23 -10.52 -21.46
N SER A 242 2.37 -10.82 -20.47
CA SER A 242 1.57 -12.04 -20.42
C SER A 242 0.24 -11.87 -21.13
N VAL A 243 -0.23 -12.94 -21.78
CA VAL A 243 -1.58 -13.04 -22.36
C VAL A 243 -2.50 -13.94 -21.53
N THR A 244 -1.98 -14.59 -20.48
CA THR A 244 -2.74 -15.43 -19.55
C THR A 244 -3.63 -14.55 -18.68
N ALA A 245 -4.93 -14.88 -18.58
CA ALA A 245 -5.91 -14.03 -17.90
C ALA A 245 -5.65 -13.86 -16.39
N GLY A 246 -5.13 -14.90 -15.73
CA GLY A 246 -4.75 -14.82 -14.31
C GLY A 246 -3.53 -13.93 -14.10
N ASP A 247 -2.50 -14.09 -14.93
CA ASP A 247 -1.21 -13.42 -14.77
C ASP A 247 -1.22 -11.94 -15.18
N ARG A 248 -1.94 -11.57 -16.24
CA ARG A 248 -1.75 -10.24 -16.85
C ARG A 248 -2.43 -9.09 -16.11
N ALA A 249 -3.42 -9.39 -15.28
CA ALA A 249 -4.26 -8.38 -14.63
C ALA A 249 -3.72 -8.01 -13.24
N ALA A 250 -4.14 -6.85 -12.72
CA ALA A 250 -3.78 -6.40 -11.39
C ALA A 250 -4.94 -5.70 -10.69
N ASN A 251 -4.98 -5.80 -9.37
CA ASN A 251 -5.84 -5.01 -8.50
C ASN A 251 -5.01 -3.87 -7.90
N LEU A 252 -5.29 -2.63 -8.28
CA LEU A 252 -4.43 -1.48 -7.97
C LEU A 252 -4.98 -0.57 -6.89
N LEU A 253 -4.09 -0.03 -6.07
CA LEU A 253 -4.36 0.93 -5.01
C LEU A 253 -3.42 2.12 -5.14
N LEU A 254 -3.95 3.32 -4.89
CA LEU A 254 -3.15 4.54 -4.82
C LEU A 254 -3.19 5.12 -3.41
N TYR A 255 -2.02 5.47 -2.88
CA TYR A 255 -1.90 6.25 -1.67
C TYR A 255 -1.44 7.65 -2.01
N GLY A 256 -2.19 8.64 -1.56
CA GLY A 256 -1.85 10.05 -1.70
C GLY A 256 -1.37 10.61 -0.36
N ASN A 257 -0.24 11.32 -0.38
CA ASN A 257 0.35 11.96 0.77
C ASN A 257 0.62 13.43 0.49
#